data_AF-A0A3C0BL13-F1
#
_entry.id   AF-A0A3C0BL13-F1
#
_cell.length_a   1.000
_cell.length_b   1.000
_cell.length_c   1.000
_cell.angle_alpha   90.00
_cell.angle_beta   90.00
_cell.angle_gamma   90.00
#
_symmetry.space_group_name_H-M   'P 1'
#
loop_
_entity.id
_entity.type
_entity.pdbx_description
1 polymer ?
#
loop_
_entity_poly.entity_id
_entity_poly.type
_entity_poly.pdbx_seq_one_letter_code
_entity_poly.pdbx_strand_id
1 'polypeptide(L)'
;KNKEFIIQDDHFDYAMNKQSPLGRIYDLDGSILLIGVGNENNTSLHLAEYLADYPAKKTIKNGMPVQENGTVCWKEFEDIDISSDDFEKLGNDYEKENSVTTGRVGNAVCKLINQRSLVDFAVKWMEKNRI
;
A
#
# COMPACT_ATOMS: atom_id res chain seq x y z
N LYS A 1 18.15 8.38 -6.30
CA LYS A 1 19.19 7.99 -5.32
C LYS A 1 18.95 6.60 -4.74
N ASN A 2 17.73 6.24 -4.31
CA ASN A 2 17.47 4.96 -3.62
C ASN A 2 16.77 3.89 -4.49
N LYS A 3 16.90 3.94 -5.82
CA LYS A 3 16.06 3.12 -6.71
C LYS A 3 16.35 1.62 -6.53
N GLU A 4 17.62 1.24 -6.42
CA GLU A 4 18.05 -0.16 -6.26
C GLU A 4 17.50 -0.74 -4.97
N PHE A 5 17.59 0.01 -3.87
CA PHE A 5 17.01 -0.39 -2.59
C PHE A 5 15.49 -0.56 -2.71
N ILE A 6 14.77 0.42 -3.28
CA ILE A 6 13.31 0.37 -3.37
C ILE A 6 12.84 -0.86 -4.17
N ILE A 7 13.46 -1.16 -5.32
CA ILE A 7 12.97 -2.21 -6.23
C ILE A 7 13.48 -3.62 -5.94
N GLN A 8 14.37 -3.81 -4.96
CA GLN A 8 15.00 -5.11 -4.68
C GLN A 8 14.01 -6.11 -4.07
N ASP A 9 13.08 -6.66 -4.82
CA ASP A 9 12.06 -7.56 -4.28
C ASP A 9 12.27 -8.99 -4.78
N ASP A 10 12.51 -9.93 -3.86
CA ASP A 10 12.77 -11.35 -4.13
C ASP A 10 11.77 -12.30 -3.46
N HIS A 11 10.69 -11.77 -2.85
CA HIS A 11 9.67 -12.57 -2.20
C HIS A 11 8.37 -12.62 -3.02
N PHE A 12 7.70 -13.77 -2.97
CA PHE A 12 6.37 -13.95 -3.57
C PHE A 12 5.25 -13.92 -2.54
N ASP A 13 5.51 -14.45 -1.34
CA ASP A 13 4.52 -14.50 -0.27
C ASP A 13 4.36 -13.13 0.40
N TYR A 14 3.14 -12.64 0.52
CA TYR A 14 2.81 -11.35 1.15
C TYR A 14 3.42 -10.14 0.41
N ALA A 15 3.12 -10.01 -0.88
CA ALA A 15 3.83 -9.15 -1.83
C ALA A 15 3.89 -7.63 -1.49
N MET A 16 3.02 -7.12 -0.61
CA MET A 16 2.99 -5.70 -0.24
C MET A 16 3.31 -5.47 1.25
N ASN A 17 4.08 -6.38 1.86
CA ASN A 17 4.53 -6.30 3.26
C ASN A 17 5.66 -5.26 3.49
N LYS A 18 6.25 -5.25 4.69
CA LYS A 18 7.37 -4.36 5.08
C LYS A 18 8.64 -4.48 4.21
N GLN A 19 8.88 -5.64 3.60
CA GLN A 19 10.05 -5.91 2.76
C GLN A 19 9.84 -5.48 1.30
N SER A 20 8.58 -5.27 0.90
CA SER A 20 8.20 -4.80 -0.43
C SER A 20 8.67 -3.37 -0.72
N PRO A 21 8.60 -2.91 -1.99
CA PRO A 21 8.84 -1.52 -2.34
C PRO A 21 8.02 -0.52 -1.51
N LEU A 22 6.79 -0.85 -1.13
CA LEU A 22 5.96 0.03 -0.29
C LEU A 22 6.58 0.20 1.11
N GLY A 23 7.01 -0.90 1.73
CA GLY A 23 7.68 -0.88 3.04
C GLY A 23 9.01 -0.11 3.00
N ARG A 24 9.72 -0.17 1.89
CA ARG A 24 10.97 0.60 1.73
C ARG A 24 10.76 2.08 1.50
N ILE A 25 9.71 2.48 0.80
CA ILE A 25 9.32 3.90 0.72
C ILE A 25 8.94 4.38 2.13
N TYR A 26 8.32 3.53 2.94
CA TYR A 26 7.95 3.83 4.32
C TYR A 26 9.19 4.03 5.19
N ASP A 27 10.19 3.15 5.09
CA ASP A 27 11.47 3.26 5.81
C ASP A 27 12.26 4.52 5.43
N LEU A 28 12.15 4.93 4.17
CA LEU A 28 12.80 6.14 3.64
C LEU A 28 12.04 7.44 3.93
N ASP A 29 10.92 7.39 4.66
CA ASP A 29 10.04 8.54 4.92
C ASP A 29 9.57 9.22 3.62
N GLY A 30 9.20 8.39 2.65
CA GLY A 30 8.79 8.82 1.32
C GLY A 30 7.42 9.49 1.29
N SER A 31 7.06 10.01 0.11
CA SER A 31 5.77 10.67 -0.14
C SER A 31 4.98 9.99 -1.24
N ILE A 32 3.66 10.05 -1.11
CA ILE A 32 2.67 9.66 -2.10
C ILE A 32 2.20 10.93 -2.81
N LEU A 33 2.13 10.90 -4.13
CA LEU A 33 1.50 11.96 -4.92
C LEU A 33 0.32 11.37 -5.68
N LEU A 34 -0.89 11.72 -5.27
CA LEU A 34 -2.12 11.40 -5.98
C LEU A 34 -2.39 12.51 -7.00
N ILE A 35 -2.47 12.16 -8.29
CA ILE A 35 -2.63 13.11 -9.40
C ILE A 35 -3.99 12.85 -10.05
N GLY A 36 -4.99 13.67 -9.73
CA GLY A 36 -6.34 13.56 -10.32
C GLY A 36 -7.14 12.34 -9.84
N VAL A 37 -6.66 11.66 -8.79
CA VAL A 37 -7.29 10.47 -8.18
C VAL A 37 -7.38 10.66 -6.67
N GLY A 38 -8.29 9.93 -6.02
CA GLY A 38 -8.43 9.89 -4.57
C GLY A 38 -7.69 8.72 -3.94
N ASN A 39 -8.02 8.42 -2.69
CA ASN A 39 -7.36 7.35 -1.94
C ASN A 39 -7.80 5.96 -2.38
N GLU A 40 -8.89 5.83 -3.14
CA GLU A 40 -9.27 4.57 -3.80
C GLU A 40 -8.17 4.01 -4.71
N ASN A 41 -7.25 4.87 -5.18
CA ASN A 41 -6.09 4.50 -6.01
C ASN A 41 -4.76 4.51 -5.23
N ASN A 42 -4.79 4.54 -3.89
CA ASN A 42 -3.59 4.66 -3.07
C ASN A 42 -3.07 3.30 -2.59
N THR A 43 -2.19 2.68 -3.40
CA THR A 43 -1.57 1.38 -3.10
C THR A 43 -0.81 1.34 -1.77
N SER A 44 -0.36 2.49 -1.23
CA SER A 44 0.33 2.49 0.07
C SER A 44 -0.57 2.06 1.23
N LEU A 45 -1.89 2.14 1.07
CA LEU A 45 -2.83 1.65 2.07
C LEU A 45 -2.86 0.12 2.15
N HIS A 46 -2.47 -0.60 1.08
CA HIS A 46 -2.29 -2.05 1.16
C HIS A 46 -1.19 -2.40 2.18
N LEU A 47 -0.07 -1.64 2.25
CA LEU A 47 0.94 -1.86 3.29
C LEU A 47 0.31 -1.82 4.70
N ALA A 48 -0.62 -0.89 4.95
CA ALA A 48 -1.33 -0.84 6.22
C ALA A 48 -2.18 -2.10 6.47
N GLU A 49 -2.79 -2.70 5.44
CA GLU A 49 -3.49 -3.97 5.58
C GLU A 49 -2.57 -5.09 6.05
N TYR A 50 -1.34 -5.19 5.54
CA TYR A 50 -0.37 -6.19 6.04
C TYR A 50 0.02 -5.95 7.50
N LEU A 51 0.14 -4.68 7.89
CA LEU A 51 0.59 -4.28 9.21
C LEU A 51 -0.48 -4.38 10.30
N ALA A 52 -1.74 -4.10 9.97
CA ALA A 52 -2.85 -3.99 10.91
C ALA A 52 -3.35 -5.35 11.39
N ASP A 53 -3.70 -5.50 12.67
CA ASP A 53 -4.36 -6.71 13.17
C ASP A 53 -5.89 -6.52 13.28
N TYR A 54 -6.63 -6.82 12.20
CA TYR A 54 -8.08 -6.65 12.14
C TYR A 54 -8.83 -8.00 11.98
N PRO A 55 -9.96 -8.21 12.67
CA PRO A 55 -10.68 -9.50 12.69
C PRO A 55 -11.05 -10.10 11.33
N ALA A 56 -11.38 -9.27 10.34
CA ALA A 56 -11.75 -9.73 9.00
C ALA A 56 -10.57 -10.22 8.13
N LYS A 57 -9.31 -10.10 8.59
CA LYS A 57 -8.12 -10.45 7.81
C LYS A 57 -8.11 -11.95 7.50
N LYS A 58 -7.91 -12.29 6.24
CA LYS A 58 -7.81 -13.68 5.76
C LYS A 58 -6.55 -13.86 4.93
N THR A 59 -5.90 -15.00 5.12
CA THR A 59 -4.83 -15.46 4.22
C THR A 59 -5.45 -16.27 3.09
N ILE A 60 -4.99 -16.02 1.87
CA ILE A 60 -5.37 -16.72 0.65
C ILE A 60 -4.14 -17.33 -0.02
N LYS A 61 -4.38 -18.30 -0.90
CA LYS A 61 -3.35 -18.87 -1.78
C LYS A 61 -3.64 -18.46 -3.21
N ASN A 62 -2.62 -17.94 -3.87
CA ASN A 62 -2.65 -17.53 -5.25
C ASN A 62 -1.57 -18.27 -6.03
N GLY A 63 -1.62 -18.16 -7.36
CA GLY A 63 -0.60 -18.69 -8.23
C GLY A 63 -0.32 -17.76 -9.40
N MET A 64 0.94 -17.68 -9.81
CA MET A 64 1.36 -16.89 -10.96
C MET A 64 2.40 -17.64 -11.81
N PRO A 65 2.42 -17.41 -13.13
CA PRO A 65 3.51 -17.88 -13.97
C PRO A 65 4.75 -17.02 -13.74
N VAL A 66 5.87 -17.65 -13.40
CA VAL A 66 7.17 -17.00 -13.18
C VAL A 66 8.19 -17.54 -14.18
N GLN A 67 9.00 -16.64 -14.74
CA GLN A 67 10.11 -17.04 -15.61
C GLN A 67 11.33 -17.41 -14.75
N GLU A 68 11.74 -18.68 -14.80
CA GLU A 68 12.95 -19.18 -14.16
C GLU A 68 13.81 -19.93 -15.18
N ASN A 69 15.10 -19.58 -15.26
CA ASN A 69 16.08 -20.22 -16.14
C ASN A 69 15.63 -20.35 -17.61
N GLY A 70 14.90 -19.36 -18.12
CA GLY A 70 14.39 -19.34 -19.50
C GLY A 70 13.11 -20.15 -19.73
N THR A 71 12.50 -20.72 -18.68
CA THR A 71 11.23 -21.45 -18.74
C THR A 71 10.17 -20.79 -17.86
N VAL A 72 8.89 -21.00 -18.18
CA VAL A 72 7.76 -20.53 -17.36
C VAL A 72 7.35 -21.64 -16.40
N CYS A 73 7.40 -21.37 -15.10
CA CYS A 73 6.99 -22.27 -14.03
C CYS A 73 5.82 -21.64 -13.28
N TRP A 74 4.82 -22.44 -12.92
CA TRP A 74 3.75 -21.98 -12.04
C TRP A 74 4.26 -21.95 -10.60
N LYS A 75 4.17 -20.80 -9.93
CA LYS A 75 4.48 -20.67 -8.50
C LYS A 75 3.23 -20.33 -7.72
N GLU A 76 2.97 -21.11 -6.69
CA GLU A 76 1.99 -20.79 -5.67
C GLU A 76 2.62 -19.90 -4.60
N PHE A 77 1.82 -19.00 -4.03
CA PHE A 77 2.23 -18.10 -2.97
C PHE A 77 1.05 -17.79 -2.04
N GLU A 78 1.36 -17.44 -0.80
CA GLU A 78 0.40 -16.99 0.21
C GLU A 78 0.31 -15.46 0.23
N ASP A 79 -0.88 -14.93 0.44
CA ASP A 79 -1.09 -13.50 0.59
C ASP A 79 -2.28 -13.20 1.51
N ILE A 80 -2.54 -11.93 1.83
CA ILE A 80 -3.78 -11.52 2.47
C ILE A 80 -4.85 -11.19 1.42
N ASP A 81 -6.12 -11.38 1.77
CA ASP A 81 -7.27 -10.93 0.98
C ASP A 81 -7.40 -9.41 1.12
N ILE A 82 -6.68 -8.67 0.26
CA ILE A 82 -6.66 -7.20 0.24
C ILE A 82 -7.98 -6.61 -0.24
N SER A 83 -8.38 -5.48 0.33
CA SER A 83 -9.56 -4.73 -0.09
C SER A 83 -9.32 -3.22 -0.06
N SER A 84 -9.69 -2.55 -1.14
CA SER A 84 -9.63 -1.10 -1.29
C SER A 84 -10.97 -0.39 -1.09
N ASP A 85 -12.04 -1.12 -0.72
CA ASP A 85 -13.41 -0.60 -0.72
C ASP A 85 -13.63 0.59 0.22
N ASP A 86 -12.85 0.65 1.30
CA ASP A 86 -12.94 1.70 2.32
C ASP A 86 -11.77 2.70 2.29
N PHE A 87 -10.86 2.60 1.31
CA PHE A 87 -9.68 3.45 1.23
C PHE A 87 -10.02 4.94 1.09
N GLU A 88 -11.05 5.27 0.31
CA GLU A 88 -11.49 6.65 0.17
C GLU A 88 -12.05 7.20 1.50
N LYS A 89 -12.79 6.39 2.26
CA LYS A 89 -13.28 6.78 3.60
C LYS A 89 -12.11 6.97 4.58
N LEU A 90 -11.18 6.02 4.61
CA LEU A 90 -9.97 6.08 5.44
C LEU A 90 -9.16 7.34 5.14
N GLY A 91 -8.91 7.64 3.86
CA GLY A 91 -8.19 8.83 3.44
C GLY A 91 -8.88 10.14 3.84
N ASN A 92 -10.21 10.19 3.72
CA ASN A 92 -11.00 11.33 4.19
C ASN A 92 -10.96 11.51 5.71
N ASP A 93 -10.91 10.42 6.48
CA ASP A 93 -10.73 10.48 7.94
C ASP A 93 -9.32 10.94 8.32
N TYR A 94 -8.29 10.48 7.59
CA TYR A 94 -6.91 10.95 7.77
C TYR A 94 -6.80 12.48 7.57
N GLU A 95 -7.45 13.02 6.54
CA GLU A 95 -7.45 14.45 6.21
C GLU A 95 -8.20 15.33 7.22
N LYS A 96 -9.05 14.76 8.08
CA LYS A 96 -9.68 15.50 9.19
C LYS A 96 -8.71 15.73 10.35
N GLU A 97 -7.77 14.81 10.54
CA GLU A 97 -6.84 14.81 11.68
C GLU A 97 -5.44 15.32 11.29
N ASN A 98 -5.11 15.28 10.00
CA ASN A 98 -3.77 15.58 9.50
C ASN A 98 -3.82 16.56 8.32
N SER A 99 -2.84 17.45 8.25
CA SER A 99 -2.70 18.36 7.11
C SER A 99 -2.11 17.62 5.91
N VAL A 100 -2.83 17.67 4.79
CA VAL A 100 -2.36 17.18 3.48
C VAL A 100 -2.08 18.36 2.57
N THR A 101 -0.93 18.34 1.89
CA THR A 101 -0.61 19.37 0.90
C THR A 101 -1.44 19.11 -0.35
N THR A 102 -2.34 20.04 -0.67
CA THR A 102 -3.16 19.98 -1.88
C THR A 102 -2.71 21.03 -2.89
N GLY A 103 -2.86 20.71 -4.18
CA GLY A 103 -2.42 21.60 -5.25
C GLY A 103 -2.96 21.17 -6.61
N ARG A 104 -2.46 21.80 -7.67
CA ARG A 104 -2.79 21.44 -9.05
C ARG A 104 -1.54 21.15 -9.85
N VAL A 105 -1.56 20.08 -10.63
CA VAL A 105 -0.61 19.82 -11.71
C VAL A 105 -1.38 19.88 -13.02
N GLY A 106 -1.21 20.98 -13.76
CA GLY A 106 -2.12 21.33 -14.85
C GLY A 106 -3.56 21.47 -14.36
N ASN A 107 -4.46 20.64 -14.89
CA ASN A 107 -5.87 20.62 -14.50
C ASN A 107 -6.23 19.60 -13.41
N ALA A 108 -5.30 18.74 -13.02
CA ALA A 108 -5.54 17.70 -12.03
C ALA A 108 -5.42 18.27 -10.61
N VAL A 109 -6.42 18.03 -9.76
CA VAL A 109 -6.30 18.24 -8.32
C VAL A 109 -5.40 17.14 -7.77
N CYS A 110 -4.39 17.54 -6.99
CA CYS A 110 -3.37 16.63 -6.49
C CYS A 110 -3.28 16.71 -4.97
N LYS A 111 -2.91 15.58 -4.35
CA LYS A 111 -2.61 15.47 -2.92
C LYS A 111 -1.20 14.92 -2.76
N LEU A 112 -0.35 15.61 -1.99
CA LEU A 112 0.98 15.15 -1.58
C LEU A 112 0.93 14.77 -0.10
N ILE A 113 1.19 13.49 0.19
CA ILE A 113 0.99 12.88 1.51
C ILE A 113 2.30 12.20 1.94
N ASN A 114 2.72 12.40 3.20
CA ASN A 114 3.81 11.59 3.77
C ASN A 114 3.30 10.15 3.97
N GLN A 115 3.98 9.18 3.34
CA GLN A 115 3.51 7.79 3.31
C GLN A 115 3.47 7.18 4.71
N ARG A 116 4.53 7.39 5.50
CA ARG A 116 4.66 6.84 6.85
C ARG A 116 3.51 7.27 7.75
N SER A 117 3.25 8.57 7.80
CA SER A 117 2.16 9.16 8.56
C SER A 117 0.80 8.59 8.17
N LEU A 118 0.53 8.45 6.87
CA LEU A 118 -0.72 7.85 6.38
C LEU A 118 -0.84 6.38 6.77
N VAL A 119 0.22 5.60 6.59
CA VAL A 119 0.23 4.16 6.91
C VAL A 119 0.04 3.93 8.41
N ASP A 120 0.72 4.69 9.27
CA ASP A 120 0.59 4.58 10.73
C ASP A 120 -0.84 4.91 11.20
N PHE A 121 -1.48 5.89 10.57
CA PHE A 121 -2.90 6.19 10.80
C PHE A 121 -3.80 5.06 10.30
N ALA A 122 -3.56 4.59 9.07
CA ALA A 122 -4.36 3.58 8.40
C ALA A 122 -4.38 2.26 9.18
N VAL A 123 -3.25 1.86 9.78
CA VAL A 123 -3.16 0.68 10.65
C VAL A 123 -4.20 0.75 11.77
N LYS A 124 -4.16 1.82 12.57
CA LYS A 124 -5.08 2.01 13.69
C LYS A 124 -6.53 2.14 13.23
N TRP A 125 -6.74 2.77 12.08
CA TRP A 125 -8.07 2.92 11.49
C TRP A 125 -8.65 1.56 11.10
N MET A 126 -7.87 0.70 10.44
CA MET A 126 -8.32 -0.63 10.02
C MET A 126 -8.60 -1.55 11.20
N GLU A 127 -7.72 -1.58 12.21
CA GLU A 127 -7.91 -2.35 13.46
C GLU A 127 -9.21 -2.00 14.19
N LYS A 128 -9.66 -0.75 14.06
CA LYS A 128 -10.90 -0.26 14.67
C LYS A 128 -12.16 -0.51 13.83
N ASN A 129 -12.05 -0.43 12.51
CA ASN A 129 -13.21 -0.32 11.61
C ASN A 129 -13.50 -1.59 10.80
N ARG A 130 -12.52 -2.46 10.57
CA ARG A 130 -12.69 -3.71 9.81
C ARG A 130 -12.94 -4.86 10.79
N ILE A 131 -14.11 -5.47 10.72
CA ILE A 131 -14.61 -6.49 11.65
C ILE A 131 -14.97 -7.74 10.88
#